data_AF-A0A6L3F3T1-F1
#
_entry.id   AF-A0A6L3F3T1-F1
#
_cell.length_a   1.000
_cell.length_b   1.000
_cell.length_c   1.000
_cell.angle_alpha   90.00
_cell.angle_beta   90.00
_cell.angle_gamma   90.00
#
_symmetry.space_group_name_H-M   'P 1'
#
loop_
_entity.id
_entity.type
_entity.pdbx_description
1 polymer ?
#
loop_
_entity_poly.entity_id
_entity_poly.type
_entity_poly.pdbx_seq_one_letter_code
_entity_poly.pdbx_strand_id
1 'polypeptide(L)'
;MNDINEPIHLVNAITEQQGFETAVYCTYGVDLAFFEEAILHPLRVNGCRRHIIFVDAARYADTLRDLRDSANWIGRRYLLIPMHMPPYQSFHSKMVLLLGPERGRLLLGSGNLTFTGFGHNCELYTCLDWHSDQRETLPIFQAAWQFIQEIQKKYGHSLAVDKILKKTGYIAYWLSQENFENDHRTLQFLHTQNAELLGQLSSIIGSEAVNRLTIITPFLDKKLLALEALNQQFAPKTIRLILQDKEAVGDADLLGKLQQQGIPLQIY
;
A
#
# COMPACT_ATOMS: atom_id res chain seq x y z
N MET A 1 -9.09 -5.69 -28.97
CA MET A 1 -8.40 -6.86 -28.39
C MET A 1 -8.28 -6.57 -26.92
N ASN A 2 -8.96 -7.34 -26.09
CA ASN A 2 -8.89 -7.18 -24.64
C ASN A 2 -7.52 -7.71 -24.21
N ASP A 3 -6.56 -6.81 -23.97
CA ASP A 3 -5.42 -7.13 -23.12
C ASP A 3 -6.00 -7.39 -21.73
N ILE A 4 -6.35 -8.64 -21.46
CA ILE A 4 -6.47 -9.11 -20.10
C ILE A 4 -5.04 -9.05 -19.59
N ASN A 5 -4.70 -7.98 -18.87
CA ASN A 5 -3.40 -7.87 -18.20
C ASN A 5 -3.16 -9.18 -17.45
N GLU A 6 -2.07 -9.87 -17.77
CA GLU A 6 -1.67 -11.08 -17.05
C GLU A 6 -1.57 -10.74 -15.55
N PRO A 7 -2.01 -11.65 -14.66
CA PRO A 7 -1.95 -11.41 -13.24
C PRO A 7 -0.50 -11.15 -12.79
N ILE A 8 -0.32 -10.14 -11.94
CA ILE A 8 0.99 -9.84 -11.37
C ILE A 8 1.36 -10.96 -10.38
N HIS A 9 2.38 -11.75 -10.73
CA HIS A 9 2.99 -12.68 -9.78
C HIS A 9 3.85 -11.89 -8.79
N LEU A 10 3.26 -11.48 -7.66
CA LEU A 10 3.85 -10.48 -6.77
C LEU A 10 5.22 -10.86 -6.22
N VAL A 11 5.43 -12.13 -5.86
CA VAL A 11 6.74 -12.64 -5.43
C VAL A 11 7.76 -12.40 -6.54
N ASN A 12 7.50 -12.85 -7.76
CA ASN A 12 8.40 -12.71 -8.90
C ASN A 12 8.65 -11.23 -9.25
N ALA A 13 7.59 -10.41 -9.22
CA ALA A 13 7.68 -8.96 -9.44
C ALA A 13 8.59 -8.27 -8.41
N ILE A 14 8.80 -8.86 -7.24
CA ILE A 14 9.72 -8.37 -6.23
C ILE A 14 11.10 -9.01 -6.40
N THR A 15 11.17 -10.34 -6.52
CA THR A 15 12.39 -11.13 -6.29
C THR A 15 13.23 -11.34 -7.53
N GLU A 16 12.67 -11.32 -8.74
CA GLU A 16 13.42 -11.56 -9.98
C GLU A 16 14.22 -10.34 -10.46
N GLN A 17 14.07 -9.22 -9.75
CA GLN A 17 14.74 -7.97 -10.10
C GLN A 17 16.10 -7.84 -9.43
N GLN A 18 17.03 -7.19 -10.15
CA GLN A 18 18.38 -6.88 -9.68
C GLN A 18 18.65 -5.37 -9.63
N GLY A 19 19.77 -4.95 -9.05
CA GLY A 19 20.17 -3.53 -9.02
C GLY A 19 19.43 -2.71 -7.96
N PHE A 20 18.64 -3.36 -7.10
CA PHE A 20 18.10 -2.75 -5.88
C PHE A 20 19.02 -3.03 -4.71
N GLU A 21 19.17 -2.05 -3.81
CA GLU A 21 19.98 -2.21 -2.60
C GLU A 21 19.19 -2.06 -1.31
N THR A 22 18.07 -1.35 -1.35
CA THR A 22 17.15 -1.15 -0.23
C THR A 22 15.74 -1.59 -0.62
N ALA A 23 15.10 -2.35 0.25
CA ALA A 23 13.69 -2.72 0.17
C ALA A 23 12.98 -2.24 1.44
N VAL A 24 11.87 -1.52 1.26
CA VAL A 24 11.02 -1.02 2.33
C VAL A 24 9.61 -1.58 2.13
N TYR A 25 9.05 -2.15 3.19
CA TYR A 25 7.72 -2.76 3.21
C TYR A 25 6.86 -2.01 4.21
N CYS A 26 5.64 -1.64 3.81
CA CYS A 26 4.58 -1.25 4.72
C CYS A 26 3.53 -2.35 4.69
N THR A 27 3.09 -2.82 5.84
CA THR A 27 2.05 -3.85 5.91
C THR A 27 1.25 -3.77 7.20
N TYR A 28 0.02 -4.28 7.18
CA TYR A 28 -0.76 -4.42 8.42
C TYR A 28 -0.31 -5.64 9.21
N GLY A 29 -0.18 -6.80 8.56
CA GLY A 29 0.31 -8.04 9.18
C GLY A 29 1.42 -8.68 8.35
N VAL A 30 2.27 -9.48 9.00
CA VAL A 30 3.42 -10.13 8.35
C VAL A 30 3.56 -11.59 8.78
N ASP A 31 3.90 -12.45 7.83
CA ASP A 31 4.40 -13.80 8.08
C ASP A 31 5.92 -13.77 7.86
N LEU A 32 6.68 -13.90 8.95
CA LEU A 32 8.13 -13.77 8.90
C LEU A 32 8.82 -15.00 8.29
N ALA A 33 8.25 -16.19 8.42
CA ALA A 33 8.81 -17.39 7.80
C ALA A 33 8.68 -17.27 6.27
N PHE A 34 7.49 -16.88 5.79
CA PHE A 34 7.27 -16.56 4.39
C PHE A 34 8.20 -15.44 3.91
N PHE A 35 8.31 -14.34 4.67
CA PHE A 35 9.18 -13.23 4.29
C PHE A 35 10.65 -13.66 4.17
N GLU A 36 11.19 -14.39 5.15
CA GLU A 36 12.61 -14.78 5.18
C GLU A 36 12.96 -15.70 3.99
N GLU A 37 12.10 -16.67 3.69
CA GLU A 37 12.34 -17.67 2.64
C GLU A 37 11.98 -17.15 1.24
N ALA A 38 10.76 -16.63 1.06
CA ALA A 38 10.24 -16.32 -0.26
C ALA A 38 10.65 -14.93 -0.78
N ILE A 39 10.96 -13.97 0.11
CA ILE A 39 11.22 -12.57 -0.29
C ILE A 39 12.65 -12.15 0.02
N LEU A 40 13.07 -12.26 1.28
CA LEU A 40 14.36 -11.79 1.77
C LEU A 40 15.52 -12.55 1.13
N HIS A 41 15.46 -13.89 1.11
CA HIS A 41 16.55 -14.69 0.57
C HIS A 41 16.85 -14.38 -0.91
N PRO A 42 15.87 -14.42 -1.85
CA PRO A 42 16.11 -14.08 -3.25
C PRO A 42 16.61 -12.64 -3.45
N LEU A 43 16.00 -11.66 -2.76
CA LEU A 43 16.43 -10.26 -2.89
C LEU A 43 17.87 -10.06 -2.41
N ARG A 44 18.30 -10.76 -1.36
CA ARG A 44 19.68 -10.70 -0.89
C ARG A 44 20.66 -11.37 -1.85
N VAL A 45 20.28 -12.47 -2.50
CA VAL A 45 21.06 -13.09 -3.58
C VAL A 45 21.26 -12.07 -4.72
N ASN A 46 20.23 -11.28 -5.03
CA ASN A 46 20.28 -10.21 -6.04
C ASN A 46 20.92 -8.89 -5.56
N GLY A 47 21.56 -8.88 -4.39
CA GLY A 47 22.32 -7.73 -3.88
C GLY A 47 21.52 -6.71 -3.04
N CYS A 48 20.21 -6.89 -2.89
CA CYS A 48 19.39 -6.05 -2.02
C CYS A 48 19.61 -6.45 -0.55
N ARG A 49 20.40 -5.65 0.18
CA ARG A 49 20.88 -6.02 1.53
C ARG A 49 20.23 -5.26 2.67
N ARG A 50 19.51 -4.18 2.40
CA ARG A 50 18.87 -3.35 3.43
C ARG A 50 17.36 -3.54 3.34
N HIS A 51 16.78 -4.15 4.36
CA HIS A 51 15.37 -4.49 4.40
C HIS A 51 14.74 -3.87 5.63
N ILE A 52 13.65 -3.12 5.44
CA ILE A 52 12.89 -2.48 6.52
C ILE A 52 11.42 -2.86 6.34
N ILE A 53 10.81 -3.41 7.38
CA ILE A 53 9.37 -3.69 7.42
C ILE A 53 8.75 -2.80 8.49
N PHE A 54 7.86 -1.91 8.10
CA PHE A 54 6.93 -1.21 8.97
C PHE A 54 5.65 -2.03 9.08
N VAL A 55 5.28 -2.43 10.30
CA VAL A 55 4.13 -3.29 10.59
C VAL A 55 3.28 -2.68 11.69
N ASP A 56 1.96 -2.89 11.67
CA ASP A 56 1.09 -2.46 12.76
C ASP A 56 1.56 -3.03 14.12
N ALA A 57 1.61 -2.19 15.16
CA ALA A 57 2.15 -2.58 16.45
C ALA A 57 1.36 -3.70 17.15
N ALA A 58 0.03 -3.76 16.96
CA ALA A 58 -0.77 -4.85 17.53
C ALA A 58 -0.48 -6.17 16.81
N ARG A 59 -0.37 -6.13 15.48
CA ARG A 59 -0.02 -7.31 14.66
C ARG A 59 1.42 -7.77 14.86
N TYR A 60 2.34 -6.84 15.12
CA TYR A 60 3.71 -7.17 15.53
C TYR A 60 3.73 -8.03 16.80
N ALA A 61 2.93 -7.66 17.82
CA ALA A 61 2.87 -8.42 19.07
C ALA A 61 2.25 -9.81 18.89
N ASP A 62 1.28 -9.96 17.97
CA ASP A 62 0.74 -11.27 17.58
C ASP A 62 1.83 -12.11 16.90
N THR A 63 2.50 -11.53 15.90
CA THR A 63 3.59 -12.18 15.15
C THR A 63 4.69 -12.69 16.09
N LEU A 64 5.13 -11.88 17.07
CA LEU A 64 6.16 -12.29 18.03
C LEU A 64 5.73 -13.42 18.98
N ARG A 65 4.43 -13.55 19.28
CA ARG A 65 3.91 -14.61 20.15
C ARG A 65 3.89 -15.96 19.44
N ASP A 66 3.64 -15.94 18.15
CA ASP A 66 3.57 -17.14 17.31
C ASP A 66 4.96 -17.64 16.87
N LEU A 67 6.00 -16.83 17.07
CA LEU A 67 7.38 -17.02 16.63
C LEU A 67 8.21 -18.04 17.42
N ARG A 68 7.64 -19.16 17.90
CA ARG A 68 8.44 -20.05 18.76
C ARG A 68 9.71 -20.60 18.09
N ASP A 69 9.82 -20.72 16.76
CA ASP A 69 11.06 -21.21 16.10
C ASP A 69 11.30 -20.76 14.62
N SER A 70 10.54 -19.82 14.03
CA SER A 70 10.51 -19.67 12.55
C SER A 70 11.21 -18.44 11.92
N ALA A 71 11.54 -17.38 12.66
CA ALA A 71 12.28 -16.23 12.11
C ALA A 71 13.67 -16.09 12.75
N ASN A 72 14.70 -16.08 11.92
CA ASN A 72 16.10 -16.20 12.34
C ASN A 72 16.92 -14.91 12.14
N TRP A 73 16.40 -13.95 11.36
CA TRP A 73 17.20 -12.85 10.81
C TRP A 73 16.71 -11.45 11.20
N ILE A 74 15.67 -11.34 12.03
CA ILE A 74 15.22 -10.05 12.60
C ILE A 74 16.40 -9.35 13.29
N GLY A 75 16.59 -8.06 13.00
CA GLY A 75 17.67 -7.24 13.54
C GLY A 75 19.06 -7.54 12.96
N ARG A 76 19.20 -8.58 12.12
CA ARG A 76 20.46 -8.98 11.49
C ARG A 76 20.47 -8.73 9.98
N ARG A 77 19.46 -9.23 9.27
CA ARG A 77 19.34 -9.07 7.80
C ARG A 77 18.22 -8.12 7.38
N TYR A 78 17.29 -7.85 8.28
CA TYR A 78 16.21 -6.88 8.11
C TYR A 78 15.80 -6.28 9.45
N LEU A 79 15.14 -5.12 9.41
CA LEU A 79 14.55 -4.48 10.58
C LEU A 79 13.03 -4.60 10.51
N LEU A 80 12.43 -5.03 11.61
CA LEU A 80 10.98 -5.09 11.79
C LEU A 80 10.58 -4.01 12.79
N ILE A 81 9.77 -3.04 12.36
CA ILE A 81 9.48 -1.81 13.08
C ILE A 81 7.98 -1.74 13.39
N PRO A 82 7.59 -1.82 14.69
CA PRO A 82 6.20 -1.68 15.08
C PRO A 82 5.72 -0.22 15.01
N MET A 83 4.67 0.01 14.22
CA MET A 83 4.04 1.29 14.00
C MET A 83 2.93 1.51 15.03
N HIS A 84 3.23 2.31 16.05
CA HIS A 84 2.31 2.60 17.14
C HIS A 84 1.36 3.72 16.73
N MET A 85 0.18 3.33 16.26
CA MET A 85 -0.86 4.27 15.88
C MET A 85 -1.61 4.81 17.11
N PRO A 86 -2.21 6.01 17.02
CA PRO A 86 -3.12 6.50 18.06
C PRO A 86 -4.26 5.52 18.34
N PRO A 87 -4.92 5.62 19.51
CA PRO A 87 -6.06 4.76 19.85
C PRO A 87 -7.11 4.71 18.73
N TYR A 88 -7.68 3.52 18.52
CA TYR A 88 -8.71 3.25 17.49
C TYR A 88 -8.24 3.41 16.03
N GLN A 89 -6.93 3.52 15.78
CA GLN A 89 -6.35 3.53 14.44
C GLN A 89 -5.45 2.31 14.24
N SER A 90 -5.16 2.01 12.97
CA SER A 90 -4.27 0.92 12.60
C SER A 90 -3.35 1.35 11.45
N PHE A 91 -2.14 0.80 11.43
CA PHE A 91 -1.21 1.02 10.33
C PHE A 91 -1.59 0.07 9.19
N HIS A 92 -2.45 0.53 8.29
CA HIS A 92 -3.06 -0.33 7.27
C HIS A 92 -2.42 -0.22 5.87
N SER A 93 -1.36 0.58 5.74
CA SER A 93 -0.62 0.79 4.49
C SER A 93 -0.01 -0.51 3.98
N LYS A 94 -0.05 -0.72 2.66
CA LYS A 94 0.44 -1.92 1.99
C LYS A 94 1.23 -1.51 0.76
N MET A 95 2.54 -1.58 0.89
CA MET A 95 3.47 -1.04 -0.09
C MET A 95 4.77 -1.84 -0.06
N VAL A 96 5.36 -2.02 -1.23
CA VAL A 96 6.74 -2.48 -1.40
C VAL A 96 7.48 -1.45 -2.21
N LEU A 97 8.57 -0.93 -1.67
CA LEU A 97 9.42 0.06 -2.33
C LEU A 97 10.85 -0.49 -2.42
N LEU A 98 11.30 -0.77 -3.64
CA LEU A 98 12.65 -1.20 -3.96
C LEU A 98 13.42 -0.04 -4.58
N LEU A 99 14.61 0.26 -4.05
CA LEU A 99 15.42 1.41 -4.44
C LEU A 99 16.85 1.00 -4.76
N GLY A 100 17.33 1.46 -5.90
CA GLY A 100 18.70 1.33 -6.38
C GLY A 100 19.25 2.65 -6.93
N PRO A 101 20.52 2.67 -7.36
CA PRO A 101 21.17 3.88 -7.87
C PRO A 101 20.48 4.49 -9.10
N GLU A 102 20.01 3.66 -10.03
CA GLU A 102 19.44 4.08 -11.32
C GLU A 102 18.08 3.43 -11.60
N ARG A 103 17.45 2.86 -10.57
CA ARG A 103 16.11 2.27 -10.68
C ARG A 103 15.32 2.29 -9.39
N GLY A 104 14.01 2.30 -9.54
CA GLY A 104 13.03 2.16 -8.46
C GLY A 104 11.93 1.20 -8.89
N ARG A 105 11.37 0.43 -7.94
CA ARG A 105 10.12 -0.29 -8.13
C ARG A 105 9.19 -0.03 -6.96
N LEU A 106 7.96 0.35 -7.25
CA LEU A 106 6.92 0.65 -6.27
C LEU A 106 5.72 -0.26 -6.56
N LEU A 107 5.38 -1.09 -5.59
CA LEU A 107 4.15 -1.88 -5.59
C LEU A 107 3.22 -1.34 -4.51
N LEU A 108 2.03 -0.92 -4.89
CA LEU A 108 0.96 -0.46 -4.01
C LEU A 108 -0.23 -1.38 -4.18
N GLY A 109 -0.78 -1.92 -3.08
CA GLY A 109 -1.89 -2.86 -3.21
C GLY A 109 -2.61 -3.17 -1.92
N SER A 110 -3.37 -4.27 -1.92
CA SER A 110 -4.26 -4.67 -0.82
C SER A 110 -3.76 -5.85 0.02
N GLY A 111 -2.71 -6.55 -0.42
CA GLY A 111 -2.18 -7.73 0.26
C GLY A 111 -1.19 -7.44 1.40
N ASN A 112 -1.37 -8.17 2.51
CA ASN A 112 -0.40 -8.20 3.61
C ASN A 112 0.85 -9.00 3.22
N LEU A 113 1.99 -8.73 3.85
CA LEU A 113 3.27 -9.43 3.60
C LEU A 113 3.23 -10.84 4.21
N THR A 114 2.43 -11.70 3.60
CA THR A 114 2.07 -13.04 4.07
C THR A 114 1.95 -13.97 2.87
N PHE A 115 2.03 -15.28 3.07
CA PHE A 115 1.84 -16.25 1.98
C PHE A 115 0.50 -16.02 1.26
N THR A 116 -0.60 -15.86 2.00
CA THR A 116 -1.93 -15.66 1.42
C THR A 116 -2.05 -14.32 0.71
N GLY A 117 -1.54 -13.24 1.31
CA GLY A 117 -1.59 -11.90 0.69
C GLY A 117 -0.73 -11.77 -0.57
N PHE A 118 0.37 -12.51 -0.69
CA PHE A 118 1.28 -12.39 -1.85
C PHE A 118 1.13 -13.51 -2.89
N GLY A 119 0.51 -14.63 -2.53
CA GLY A 119 0.49 -15.83 -3.36
C GLY A 119 -0.85 -16.54 -3.50
N HIS A 120 -1.92 -16.12 -2.80
CA HIS A 120 -3.20 -16.84 -2.84
C HIS A 120 -4.43 -15.94 -3.05
N ASN A 121 -4.54 -14.85 -2.30
CA ASN A 121 -5.70 -13.97 -2.36
C ASN A 121 -5.76 -13.19 -3.69
N CYS A 122 -6.98 -12.85 -4.13
CA CYS A 122 -7.22 -11.96 -5.26
C CYS A 122 -6.98 -10.49 -4.87
N GLU A 123 -5.72 -10.14 -4.62
CA GLU A 123 -5.33 -8.79 -4.22
C GLU A 123 -5.14 -7.87 -5.44
N LEU A 124 -5.49 -6.60 -5.29
CA LEU A 124 -5.26 -5.58 -6.31
C LEU A 124 -3.88 -4.94 -6.08
N TYR A 125 -3.08 -4.84 -7.14
CA TYR A 125 -1.78 -4.18 -7.11
C TYR A 125 -1.57 -3.28 -8.33
N THR A 126 -0.96 -2.11 -8.06
CA THR A 126 -0.32 -1.26 -9.05
C THR A 126 1.19 -1.43 -8.92
N CYS A 127 1.85 -1.81 -10.02
CA CYS A 127 3.31 -1.90 -10.10
C CYS A 127 3.84 -0.78 -11.00
N LEU A 128 4.70 0.06 -10.44
CA LEU A 128 5.35 1.17 -11.14
C LEU A 128 6.86 0.97 -11.07
N ASP A 129 7.52 1.16 -12.19
CA ASP A 129 8.98 1.19 -12.28
C ASP A 129 9.44 2.61 -12.55
N TRP A 130 10.63 2.92 -12.07
CA TRP A 130 11.38 4.11 -12.42
C TRP A 130 12.77 3.69 -12.88
N HIS A 131 13.23 4.32 -13.95
CA HIS A 131 14.58 4.17 -14.48
C HIS A 131 15.12 5.54 -14.87
N SER A 132 16.44 5.70 -14.92
CA SER A 132 17.08 6.99 -15.24
C SER A 132 16.68 7.58 -16.60
N ASP A 133 16.28 6.72 -17.54
CA ASP A 133 15.80 7.02 -18.89
C ASP A 133 14.27 7.18 -18.99
N GLN A 134 13.51 6.79 -17.96
CA GLN A 134 12.05 6.88 -17.91
C GLN A 134 11.60 7.58 -16.61
N ARG A 135 11.45 8.90 -16.70
CA ARG A 135 11.26 9.76 -15.52
C ARG A 135 9.80 10.08 -15.18
N GLU A 136 8.83 9.60 -15.96
CA GLU A 136 7.40 9.90 -15.77
C GLU A 136 6.88 9.51 -14.38
N THR A 137 7.42 8.43 -13.80
CA THR A 137 7.03 7.94 -12.48
C THR A 137 7.82 8.59 -11.34
N LEU A 138 8.83 9.43 -11.62
CA LEU A 138 9.66 10.05 -10.59
C LEU A 138 8.85 10.72 -9.47
N PRO A 139 7.78 11.51 -9.75
CA PRO A 139 7.01 12.17 -8.70
C PRO A 139 6.37 11.20 -7.71
N ILE A 140 5.85 10.05 -8.18
CA ILE A 140 5.21 9.06 -7.29
C ILE A 140 6.24 8.39 -6.36
N PHE A 141 7.47 8.19 -6.85
CA PHE A 141 8.56 7.63 -6.04
C PHE A 141 9.06 8.64 -5.01
N GLN A 142 9.17 9.92 -5.36
CA GLN A 142 9.49 10.99 -4.42
C GLN A 142 8.42 11.08 -3.31
N ALA A 143 7.13 11.02 -3.67
CA ALA A 143 6.04 11.05 -2.69
C ALA A 143 6.03 9.80 -1.79
N ALA A 144 6.23 8.60 -2.36
CA ALA A 144 6.35 7.36 -1.58
C ALA A 144 7.57 7.40 -0.63
N TRP A 145 8.70 7.95 -1.09
CA TRP A 145 9.90 8.12 -0.27
C TRP A 145 9.68 9.10 0.87
N GLN A 146 9.07 10.26 0.60
CA GLN A 146 8.68 11.23 1.61
C GLN A 146 7.75 10.59 2.65
N PHE A 147 6.74 9.84 2.21
CA PHE A 147 5.85 9.10 3.10
C PHE A 147 6.61 8.16 4.04
N ILE A 148 7.59 7.38 3.54
CA ILE A 148 8.44 6.53 4.37
C ILE A 148 9.21 7.34 5.43
N GLN A 149 9.79 8.47 5.04
CA GLN A 149 10.52 9.33 5.97
C GLN A 149 9.59 9.92 7.05
N GLU A 150 8.38 10.32 6.67
CA GLU A 150 7.37 10.87 7.58
C GLU A 150 6.88 9.83 8.60
N ILE A 151 6.51 8.62 8.16
CA ILE A 151 6.02 7.59 9.09
C ILE A 151 7.12 7.10 10.03
N GLN A 152 8.37 7.01 9.55
CA GLN A 152 9.52 6.69 10.39
C GLN A 152 9.72 7.76 11.47
N LYS A 153 9.67 9.04 11.10
CA LYS A 153 9.83 10.16 12.03
C LYS A 153 8.68 10.22 13.05
N LYS A 154 7.45 9.94 12.63
CA LYS A 154 6.23 10.14 13.43
C LYS A 154 5.88 8.95 14.33
N TYR A 155 6.19 7.72 13.91
CA TYR A 155 5.80 6.51 14.65
C TYR A 155 6.90 5.46 14.78
N GLY A 156 7.86 5.40 13.84
CA GLY A 156 8.89 4.34 13.81
C GLY A 156 10.04 4.56 14.82
N HIS A 157 10.54 5.80 14.93
CA HIS A 157 11.57 6.25 15.88
C HIS A 157 12.85 5.40 16.00
N SER A 158 13.20 4.65 14.95
CA SER A 158 14.37 3.76 14.95
C SER A 158 15.62 4.43 14.36
N LEU A 159 16.64 4.66 15.19
CA LEU A 159 17.93 5.22 14.74
C LEU A 159 18.64 4.36 13.69
N ALA A 160 18.44 3.04 13.72
CA ALA A 160 19.00 2.13 12.73
C ALA A 160 18.34 2.33 11.35
N VAL A 161 17.02 2.54 11.34
CA VAL A 161 16.27 2.87 10.13
C VAL A 161 16.70 4.23 9.60
N ASP A 162 16.86 5.25 10.45
CA ASP A 162 17.32 6.59 10.00
C ASP A 162 18.65 6.53 9.26
N LYS A 163 19.60 5.72 9.75
CA LYS A 163 20.89 5.48 9.08
C LYS A 163 20.71 4.81 7.71
N ILE A 164 19.82 3.81 7.63
CA ILE A 164 19.52 3.12 6.36
C ILE A 164 18.84 4.07 5.38
N LEU A 165 17.86 4.86 5.82
CA LEU A 165 17.15 5.80 4.96
C LEU A 165 18.08 6.89 4.45
N LYS A 166 18.94 7.46 5.31
CA LYS A 166 19.97 8.43 4.90
C LYS A 166 20.91 7.86 3.84
N LYS A 167 21.44 6.64 4.05
CA LYS A 167 22.30 5.97 3.07
C LYS A 167 21.55 5.70 1.75
N THR A 168 20.29 5.30 1.84
CA THR A 168 19.45 5.02 0.67
C THR A 168 19.22 6.30 -0.14
N GLY A 169 18.95 7.44 0.50
CA GLY A 169 18.81 8.73 -0.18
C GLY A 169 20.08 9.19 -0.90
N TYR A 170 21.28 8.86 -0.38
CA TYR A 170 22.53 9.13 -1.11
C TYR A 170 22.70 8.25 -2.35
N ILE A 171 22.27 6.98 -2.28
CA ILE A 171 22.42 6.02 -3.38
C ILE A 171 21.38 6.29 -4.46
N ALA A 172 20.12 6.42 -4.06
CA ALA A 172 18.99 6.80 -4.91
C ALA A 172 18.86 8.33 -4.97
N TYR A 173 19.94 9.04 -5.33
CA TYR A 173 19.99 10.51 -5.34
C TYR A 173 18.94 11.15 -6.26
N TRP A 174 18.44 10.39 -7.24
CA TRP A 174 17.34 10.75 -8.12
C TRP A 174 16.06 11.10 -7.36
N LEU A 175 15.84 10.55 -6.16
CA LEU A 175 14.72 10.92 -5.28
C LEU A 175 14.77 12.38 -4.80
N SER A 176 15.91 13.07 -4.95
CA SER A 176 16.08 14.49 -4.61
C SER A 176 16.26 15.41 -5.82
N GLN A 177 16.16 14.89 -7.05
CA GLN A 177 16.26 15.72 -8.25
C GLN A 177 14.99 16.54 -8.48
N GLU A 178 15.13 17.70 -9.10
CA GLU A 178 13.99 18.51 -9.53
C GLU A 178 13.21 17.81 -10.66
N ASN A 179 11.88 17.94 -10.64
CA ASN A 179 11.03 17.41 -11.69
C ASN A 179 11.08 18.35 -12.91
N PHE A 180 11.72 17.90 -14.00
CA PHE A 180 11.98 18.74 -15.17
C PHE A 180 10.76 18.96 -16.08
N GLU A 181 9.74 18.11 -16.02
CA GLU A 181 8.54 18.22 -16.87
C GLU A 181 7.31 17.83 -16.07
N ASN A 182 6.39 18.79 -15.90
CA ASN A 182 5.13 18.62 -15.20
C ASN A 182 4.01 18.74 -16.24
N ASP A 183 3.99 17.82 -17.22
CA ASP A 183 2.87 17.75 -18.16
C ASP A 183 1.70 16.99 -17.50
N HIS A 184 0.49 17.50 -17.69
CA HIS A 184 -0.62 17.42 -16.73
C HIS A 184 -1.37 16.07 -16.72
N ARG A 185 -0.70 14.98 -16.34
CA ARG A 185 -1.33 13.67 -16.07
C ARG A 185 -0.75 13.02 -14.81
N THR A 186 -0.76 13.77 -13.73
CA THR A 186 -0.04 13.48 -12.49
C THR A 186 -0.57 12.23 -11.78
N LEU A 187 0.26 11.19 -11.69
CA LEU A 187 0.07 10.13 -10.71
C LEU A 187 0.15 10.74 -9.32
N GLN A 188 -0.89 10.60 -8.51
CA GLN A 188 -0.96 11.16 -7.16
C GLN A 188 -0.82 10.07 -6.10
N PHE A 189 0.05 10.31 -5.12
CA PHE A 189 0.21 9.43 -3.96
C PHE A 189 -0.67 9.94 -2.81
N LEU A 190 -1.71 9.19 -2.45
CA LEU A 190 -2.63 9.59 -1.39
C LEU A 190 -2.39 8.78 -0.12
N HIS A 191 -2.44 9.44 1.04
CA HIS A 191 -2.28 8.80 2.34
C HIS A 191 -2.98 9.59 3.45
N THR A 192 -3.22 8.95 4.60
CA THR A 192 -3.99 9.52 5.72
C THR A 192 -3.16 10.23 6.79
N GLN A 193 -1.87 10.53 6.54
CA GLN A 193 -1.01 11.12 7.59
C GLN A 193 -1.39 12.54 8.00
N ASN A 194 -1.87 13.33 7.04
CA ASN A 194 -2.12 14.77 7.21
C ASN A 194 -3.54 15.19 6.83
N ALA A 195 -4.28 14.34 6.09
CA ALA A 195 -5.64 14.62 5.64
C ALA A 195 -6.41 13.31 5.39
N GLU A 196 -7.74 13.37 5.39
CA GLU A 196 -8.60 12.24 5.05
C GLU A 196 -8.57 11.95 3.54
N LEU A 197 -8.73 10.67 3.15
CA LEU A 197 -8.72 10.29 1.74
C LEU A 197 -9.92 10.88 0.98
N LEU A 198 -11.11 10.93 1.60
CA LEU A 198 -12.31 11.46 0.97
C LEU A 198 -12.13 12.94 0.57
N GLY A 199 -11.58 13.74 1.49
CA GLY A 199 -11.26 15.14 1.22
C GLY A 199 -10.23 15.30 0.10
N GLN A 200 -9.16 14.52 0.11
CA GLN A 200 -8.15 14.51 -0.95
C GLN A 200 -8.77 14.17 -2.32
N LEU A 201 -9.56 13.09 -2.40
CA LEU A 201 -10.25 12.68 -3.61
C LEU A 201 -11.20 13.78 -4.11
N SER A 202 -11.93 14.43 -3.21
CA SER A 202 -12.79 15.55 -3.60
C SER A 202 -12.00 16.73 -4.16
N SER A 203 -10.84 17.06 -3.59
CA SER A 203 -10.00 18.14 -4.14
C SER A 203 -9.45 17.79 -5.53
N ILE A 204 -9.14 16.52 -5.78
CA ILE A 204 -8.61 16.04 -7.07
C ILE A 204 -9.70 16.04 -8.14
N ILE A 205 -10.88 15.52 -7.82
CA ILE A 205 -12.03 15.50 -8.75
C ILE A 205 -12.56 16.92 -9.00
N GLY A 206 -12.41 17.82 -8.02
CA GLY A 206 -12.82 19.22 -8.15
C GLY A 206 -14.33 19.35 -8.35
N SER A 207 -14.73 20.05 -9.41
CA SER A 207 -16.14 20.28 -9.76
C SER A 207 -16.68 19.28 -10.79
N GLU A 208 -15.94 18.24 -11.14
CA GLU A 208 -16.40 17.25 -12.12
C GLU A 208 -17.57 16.43 -11.59
N ALA A 209 -18.57 16.21 -12.44
CA ALA A 209 -19.73 15.41 -12.08
C ALA A 209 -19.40 13.91 -12.10
N VAL A 210 -19.51 13.26 -10.94
CA VAL A 210 -19.29 11.81 -10.83
C VAL A 210 -20.51 11.08 -11.40
N ASN A 211 -20.39 10.49 -12.58
CA ASN A 211 -21.50 9.73 -13.17
C ASN A 211 -21.72 8.37 -12.47
N ARG A 212 -20.64 7.71 -12.03
CA ARG A 212 -20.71 6.38 -11.41
C ARG A 212 -19.60 6.18 -10.39
N LEU A 213 -19.97 5.63 -9.24
CA LEU A 213 -19.06 5.13 -8.22
C LEU A 213 -19.11 3.61 -8.22
N THR A 214 -17.97 2.93 -8.32
CA THR A 214 -17.88 1.46 -8.17
C THR A 214 -17.05 1.15 -6.96
N ILE A 215 -17.64 0.44 -6.00
CA ILE A 215 -17.05 0.07 -4.72
C ILE A 215 -16.92 -1.45 -4.70
N ILE A 216 -15.69 -1.92 -4.50
CA ILE A 216 -15.39 -3.34 -4.29
C ILE A 216 -14.87 -3.43 -2.87
N THR A 217 -15.58 -4.12 -1.98
CA THR A 217 -15.16 -4.26 -0.59
C THR A 217 -15.62 -5.59 0.01
N PRO A 218 -14.75 -6.28 0.77
CA PRO A 218 -15.16 -7.43 1.57
C PRO A 218 -15.88 -7.01 2.86
N PHE A 219 -15.67 -5.79 3.36
CA PHE A 219 -16.18 -5.35 4.65
C PHE A 219 -16.86 -3.98 4.54
N LEU A 220 -18.10 -3.90 5.00
CA LEU A 220 -18.84 -2.67 5.20
C LEU A 220 -18.78 -2.28 6.67
N ASP A 221 -18.72 -0.98 6.95
CA ASP A 221 -18.85 -0.51 8.32
C ASP A 221 -20.29 -0.72 8.80
N LYS A 222 -20.46 -1.01 10.10
CA LYS A 222 -21.76 -1.45 10.67
C LYS A 222 -22.93 -0.47 10.45
N LYS A 223 -22.62 0.78 10.13
CA LYS A 223 -23.59 1.86 9.96
C LYS A 223 -23.63 2.39 8.52
N LEU A 224 -22.84 1.83 7.60
CA LEU A 224 -22.71 2.29 6.22
C LEU A 224 -22.27 3.76 6.08
N LEU A 225 -21.57 4.31 7.07
CA LEU A 225 -21.15 5.71 7.10
C LEU A 225 -20.21 6.03 5.95
N ALA A 226 -19.35 5.08 5.56
CA ALA A 226 -18.44 5.28 4.44
C ALA A 226 -19.21 5.42 3.12
N LEU A 227 -20.26 4.60 2.92
CA LEU A 227 -21.11 4.64 1.74
C LEU A 227 -21.92 5.94 1.70
N GLU A 228 -22.50 6.35 2.82
CA GLU A 228 -23.23 7.61 2.95
C GLU A 228 -22.32 8.81 2.68
N ALA A 229 -21.12 8.84 3.27
CA ALA A 229 -20.15 9.91 3.05
C ALA A 229 -19.71 10.02 1.57
N LEU A 230 -19.49 8.88 0.90
CA LEU A 230 -19.19 8.86 -0.54
C LEU A 230 -20.37 9.39 -1.37
N ASN A 231 -21.59 9.01 -1.05
CA ASN A 231 -22.79 9.50 -1.73
C ASN A 231 -22.99 11.00 -1.51
N GLN A 232 -22.81 11.49 -0.28
CA GLN A 232 -22.94 12.91 0.07
C GLN A 232 -21.86 13.75 -0.61
N GLN A 233 -20.61 13.27 -0.65
CA GLN A 233 -19.49 14.01 -1.21
C GLN A 233 -19.58 14.12 -2.74
N PHE A 234 -19.97 13.05 -3.42
CA PHE A 234 -19.86 12.96 -4.88
C PHE A 234 -21.20 12.98 -5.63
N ALA A 235 -22.32 12.80 -4.93
CA ALA A 235 -23.68 12.72 -5.49
C ALA A 235 -23.76 11.94 -6.82
N PRO A 236 -23.24 10.70 -6.88
CA PRO A 236 -23.11 9.99 -8.14
C PRO A 236 -24.48 9.56 -8.69
N LYS A 237 -24.64 9.50 -10.01
CA LYS A 237 -25.90 8.99 -10.62
C LYS A 237 -26.12 7.49 -10.36
N THR A 238 -25.06 6.75 -10.06
CA THR A 238 -25.12 5.31 -9.76
C THR A 238 -23.98 4.92 -8.83
N ILE A 239 -24.29 4.13 -7.80
CA ILE A 239 -23.31 3.44 -6.96
C ILE A 239 -23.44 1.94 -7.23
N ARG A 240 -22.36 1.32 -7.69
CA ARG A 240 -22.25 -0.14 -7.80
C ARG A 240 -21.45 -0.65 -6.62
N LEU A 241 -22.07 -1.46 -5.78
CA LEU A 241 -21.42 -2.12 -4.66
C LEU A 241 -21.24 -3.59 -5.02
N ILE A 242 -19.99 -4.01 -5.19
CA ILE A 242 -19.61 -5.38 -5.55
C ILE A 242 -19.14 -6.06 -4.27
N LEU A 243 -19.87 -7.11 -3.87
CA LEU A 243 -19.62 -7.89 -2.66
C LEU A 243 -19.26 -9.33 -3.05
N GLN A 244 -18.39 -9.95 -2.25
CA GLN A 244 -18.10 -11.37 -2.44
C GLN A 244 -19.21 -12.21 -1.79
N ASP A 245 -19.84 -13.07 -2.57
CA ASP A 245 -20.88 -14.00 -2.07
C ASP A 245 -20.34 -14.80 -0.87
N LYS A 246 -21.13 -14.83 0.21
CA LYS A 246 -20.87 -15.52 1.49
C LYS A 246 -19.67 -15.03 2.33
N GLU A 247 -18.77 -14.22 1.77
CA GLU A 247 -17.59 -13.70 2.47
C GLU A 247 -17.76 -12.23 2.90
N ALA A 248 -18.65 -11.48 2.24
CA ALA A 248 -18.86 -10.08 2.57
C ALA A 248 -19.52 -9.90 3.94
N VAL A 249 -19.02 -8.93 4.72
CA VAL A 249 -19.60 -8.56 6.01
C VAL A 249 -20.31 -7.22 5.88
N GLY A 250 -21.60 -7.19 6.21
CA GLY A 250 -22.42 -5.98 6.20
C GLY A 250 -23.84 -6.23 6.70
N ASP A 251 -24.62 -5.16 6.79
CA ASP A 251 -26.03 -5.22 7.18
C ASP A 251 -26.92 -5.04 5.94
N ALA A 252 -27.54 -6.13 5.49
CA ALA A 252 -28.38 -6.15 4.29
C ALA A 252 -29.66 -5.30 4.46
N ASP A 253 -30.21 -5.23 5.67
CA ASP A 253 -31.41 -4.42 5.95
C ASP A 253 -31.09 -2.93 5.86
N LEU A 254 -29.92 -2.51 6.35
CA LEU A 254 -29.45 -1.14 6.20
C LEU A 254 -29.21 -0.78 4.72
N LEU A 255 -28.63 -1.68 3.93
CA LEU A 255 -28.46 -1.46 2.49
C LEU A 255 -29.82 -1.26 1.78
N GLY A 256 -30.83 -2.07 2.12
CA GLY A 256 -32.19 -1.92 1.60
C GLY A 256 -32.85 -0.59 2.02
N LYS A 257 -32.63 -0.14 3.25
CA LYS A 257 -33.12 1.18 3.72
C LYS A 257 -32.48 2.33 2.94
N LEU A 258 -31.19 2.27 2.66
CA LEU A 258 -30.51 3.30 1.85
C LEU A 258 -31.09 3.39 0.43
N GLN A 259 -31.41 2.24 -0.19
CA GLN A 259 -32.10 2.23 -1.48
C GLN A 259 -33.49 2.89 -1.40
N GLN A 260 -34.26 2.62 -0.35
CA GLN A 260 -35.58 3.24 -0.11
C GLN A 260 -35.49 4.75 0.14
N GLN A 261 -34.38 5.21 0.70
CA GLN A 261 -34.09 6.65 0.91
C GLN A 261 -33.60 7.35 -0.36
N GLY A 262 -33.53 6.65 -1.50
CA GLY A 262 -33.19 7.22 -2.80
C GLY A 262 -31.70 7.24 -3.13
N ILE A 263 -30.85 6.56 -2.35
CA ILE A 263 -29.45 6.35 -2.76
C ILE A 263 -29.43 5.45 -4.01
N PRO A 264 -28.74 5.83 -5.10
CA PRO A 264 -28.77 5.09 -6.37
C PRO A 264 -27.87 3.84 -6.35
N LEU A 265 -28.10 2.98 -5.37
CA LEU A 265 -27.29 1.81 -5.02
C LEU A 265 -27.74 0.56 -5.78
N GLN A 266 -26.80 -0.09 -6.45
CA GLN A 266 -26.93 -1.39 -7.11
C GLN A 266 -25.92 -2.35 -6.48
N ILE A 267 -26.40 -3.49 -5.97
CA ILE A 267 -25.57 -4.49 -5.31
C ILE A 267 -25.35 -5.65 -6.28
N TYR A 268 -24.09 -6.07 -6.42
CA TYR A 268 -23.62 -7.16 -7.28
C TYR A 268 -22.84 -8.18 -6.47
#